data_AF-A0A8H8RBW5-F1
#
_entry.id   AF-A0A8H8RBW5-F1
#
_cell.length_a   1.000
_cell.length_b   1.000
_cell.length_c   1.000
_cell.angle_alpha   90.00
_cell.angle_beta   90.00
_cell.angle_gamma   90.00
#
_symmetry.space_group_name_H-M   'P 1'
#
loop_
_entity.id
_entity.type
_entity.pdbx_description
1 polymer ?
#
loop_
_entity_poly.entity_id
_entity_poly.type
_entity_poly.pdbx_seq_one_letter_code
_entity_poly.pdbx_strand_id
1 'polypeptide(L)'
;GSQSGYSRALFPHWITISGTCNTRETVLKRDGTDVVTNSACASTSGSWLSPYDGATWTAASDLDIDHLVPLSNAWKSGASSWTTPQRQAFANDLTNPQLLAVTDNVNEAKSDSGPEDWKPELSM
;
A
#
# COMPACT_ATOMS: atom_id res chain seq x y z
N GLY A 1 1.00 -20.58 6.93
CA GLY A 1 -0.30 -21.28 7.05
C GLY A 1 -0.92 -21.51 5.68
N SER A 2 -2.14 -22.04 5.61
CA SER A 2 -2.84 -22.29 4.33
C SER A 2 -3.39 -21.01 3.69
N GLN A 3 -3.54 -20.99 2.37
CA GLN A 3 -4.25 -19.94 1.60
C GLN A 3 -5.77 -20.16 1.58
N SER A 4 -6.26 -21.31 2.07
CA SER A 4 -7.69 -21.64 2.04
C SER A 4 -8.56 -20.55 2.67
N GLY A 5 -9.65 -20.18 1.98
CA GLY A 5 -10.60 -19.18 2.45
C GLY A 5 -10.12 -17.72 2.32
N TYR A 6 -8.90 -17.48 1.83
CA TYR A 6 -8.42 -16.14 1.57
C TYR A 6 -9.26 -15.45 0.49
N SER A 7 -9.63 -14.20 0.76
CA SER A 7 -10.09 -13.25 -0.24
C SER A 7 -9.63 -11.86 0.16
N ARG A 8 -9.10 -11.10 -0.80
CA ARG A 8 -8.70 -9.70 -0.58
C ARG A 8 -9.88 -8.85 -0.07
N ALA A 9 -11.11 -9.20 -0.43
CA ALA A 9 -12.32 -8.53 0.03
C ALA A 9 -12.57 -8.67 1.55
N LEU A 10 -11.93 -9.63 2.23
CA LEU A 10 -12.00 -9.77 3.69
C LEU A 10 -11.15 -8.73 4.44
N PHE A 11 -10.35 -7.96 3.71
CA PHE A 11 -9.56 -6.83 4.20
C PHE A 11 -10.12 -5.54 3.59
N PRO A 12 -11.19 -4.95 4.16
CA PRO A 12 -11.66 -3.64 3.70
C PRO A 12 -10.51 -2.63 3.73
N HIS A 13 -10.21 -2.03 2.59
CA HIS A 13 -9.10 -1.09 2.43
C HIS A 13 -9.51 0.10 1.58
N TRP A 14 -8.69 1.14 1.66
CA TRP A 14 -8.99 2.48 1.12
C TRP A 14 -10.19 3.11 1.81
N ILE A 15 -10.28 2.94 3.13
CA ILE A 15 -11.29 3.65 3.93
C ILE A 15 -10.97 5.14 3.97
N THR A 16 -12.00 5.97 4.13
CA THR A 16 -11.86 7.39 4.42
C THR A 16 -11.17 7.58 5.77
N ILE A 17 -10.06 8.32 5.77
CA ILE A 17 -9.29 8.65 6.98
C ILE A 17 -9.73 10.00 7.52
N SER A 18 -9.84 11.00 6.65
CA SER A 18 -10.28 12.35 7.02
C SER A 18 -10.83 13.09 5.81
N GLY A 19 -11.98 13.77 5.96
CA GLY A 19 -12.62 14.50 4.88
C GLY A 19 -12.91 13.60 3.67
N THR A 20 -12.36 13.95 2.51
CA THR A 20 -12.42 13.17 1.26
C THR A 20 -11.20 12.27 1.04
N CYS A 21 -10.19 12.34 1.91
CA CYS A 21 -8.96 11.56 1.79
C CYS A 21 -9.19 10.13 2.27
N ASN A 22 -9.10 9.17 1.35
CA ASN A 22 -8.98 7.77 1.70
C ASN A 22 -7.54 7.43 2.10
N THR A 23 -7.33 6.18 2.51
CA THR A 23 -6.02 5.69 2.92
C THR A 23 -4.99 5.80 1.79
N ARG A 24 -5.35 5.52 0.53
CA ARG A 24 -4.44 5.66 -0.63
C ARG A 24 -3.92 7.10 -0.75
N GLU A 25 -4.84 8.06 -0.83
CA GLU A 25 -4.47 9.48 -0.98
C GLU A 25 -3.70 10.00 0.25
N THR A 26 -4.00 9.45 1.43
CA THR A 26 -3.25 9.77 2.65
C THR A 26 -1.79 9.32 2.56
N VAL A 27 -1.54 8.11 2.02
CA VAL A 27 -0.18 7.61 1.82
C VAL A 27 0.55 8.40 0.73
N LEU A 28 -0.09 8.68 -0.41
CA LEU A 28 0.51 9.50 -1.46
C LEU A 28 0.92 10.88 -0.93
N LYS A 29 0.07 11.52 -0.14
CA LYS A 29 0.40 12.81 0.47
C LYS A 29 1.52 12.71 1.52
N ARG A 30 1.63 11.59 2.24
CA ARG A 30 2.66 11.35 3.26
C ARG A 30 4.02 11.09 2.63
N ASP A 31 4.08 10.27 1.59
CA ASP A 31 5.33 9.78 1.00
C ASP A 31 5.86 10.69 -0.11
N GLY A 32 5.03 11.60 -0.62
CA GLY A 32 5.42 12.55 -1.65
C GLY A 32 5.99 13.86 -1.11
N THR A 33 6.76 14.53 -1.96
CA THR A 33 7.28 15.89 -1.76
C THR A 33 6.48 16.87 -2.63
N ASP A 34 6.15 18.04 -2.07
CA ASP A 34 5.38 19.11 -2.72
C ASP A 34 4.04 18.65 -3.32
N VAL A 35 3.38 17.71 -2.64
CA VAL A 35 2.12 17.14 -3.10
C VAL A 35 0.98 18.17 -3.01
N VAL A 36 0.36 18.44 -4.15
CA VAL A 36 -0.88 19.24 -4.23
C VAL A 36 -2.04 18.30 -4.47
N THR A 37 -3.11 18.46 -3.70
CA THR A 37 -4.34 17.67 -3.83
C THR A 37 -5.52 18.54 -4.25
N ASN A 38 -6.43 18.01 -5.05
CA ASN A 38 -7.71 18.67 -5.34
C ASN A 38 -8.73 18.48 -4.20
N SER A 39 -9.98 18.95 -4.40
CA SER A 39 -11.06 18.84 -3.40
C SER A 39 -11.50 17.40 -3.10
N ALA A 40 -11.23 16.46 -3.99
CA ALA A 40 -11.45 15.03 -3.78
C ALA A 40 -10.25 14.35 -3.09
N CYS A 41 -9.26 15.14 -2.65
CA CYS A 41 -7.98 14.69 -2.09
C CYS A 41 -7.08 13.93 -3.08
N ALA A 42 -7.45 13.86 -4.36
CA ALA A 42 -6.61 13.23 -5.37
C ALA A 42 -5.36 14.09 -5.61
N SER A 43 -4.19 13.46 -5.58
CA SER A 43 -2.90 14.10 -5.88
C SER A 43 -2.85 14.57 -7.34
N THR A 44 -2.73 15.88 -7.56
CA THR A 44 -2.68 16.50 -8.90
C THR A 44 -1.26 16.85 -9.34
N SER A 45 -0.33 16.99 -8.39
CA SER A 45 1.09 17.18 -8.63
C SER A 45 1.88 16.77 -7.40
N GLY A 46 3.17 16.51 -7.59
CA GLY A 46 4.11 16.17 -6.53
C GLY A 46 5.30 15.42 -7.11
N SER A 47 6.14 14.91 -6.24
CA SER A 47 7.19 13.95 -6.59
C SER A 47 7.32 12.88 -5.53
N TRP A 48 7.63 11.66 -5.94
CA TRP A 48 7.75 10.49 -5.05
C TRP A 48 8.99 9.71 -5.44
N LEU A 49 9.87 9.48 -4.48
CA LEU A 49 10.96 8.54 -4.64
C LEU A 49 10.44 7.14 -4.33
N SER A 50 10.34 6.26 -5.32
CA SER A 50 9.90 4.89 -5.05
C SER A 50 11.02 4.11 -4.35
N PRO A 51 10.76 3.45 -3.22
CA PRO A 51 11.74 2.60 -2.57
C PRO A 51 12.02 1.31 -3.36
N TYR A 52 11.26 1.00 -4.40
CA TYR A 52 11.39 -0.26 -5.14
C TYR A 52 12.40 -0.21 -6.30
N ASP A 53 12.49 0.93 -6.98
CA ASP A 53 13.43 1.16 -8.09
C ASP A 53 14.36 2.38 -7.85
N GLY A 54 14.08 3.20 -6.84
CA GLY A 54 14.84 4.41 -6.50
C GLY A 54 14.71 5.52 -7.52
N ALA A 55 13.76 5.39 -8.45
CA ALA A 55 13.40 6.42 -9.39
C ALA A 55 12.41 7.41 -8.74
N THR A 56 12.48 8.66 -9.20
CA THR A 56 11.52 9.69 -8.81
C THR A 56 10.41 9.79 -9.86
N TRP A 57 9.18 9.65 -9.41
CA TRP A 57 7.96 9.74 -10.21
C TRP A 57 7.20 11.02 -9.89
N THR A 58 6.51 11.59 -10.87
CA THR A 58 5.76 12.86 -10.71
C THR A 58 4.27 12.72 -11.02
N ALA A 59 3.87 11.63 -11.68
CA ALA A 59 2.47 11.31 -11.87
C ALA A 59 2.02 10.32 -10.79
N ALA A 60 1.00 10.69 -10.02
CA ALA A 60 0.41 9.82 -9.00
C ALA A 60 -0.29 8.58 -9.58
N SER A 61 -0.48 8.52 -10.91
CA SER A 61 -0.97 7.35 -11.64
C SER A 61 0.09 6.26 -11.79
N ASP A 62 1.37 6.62 -11.75
CA ASP A 62 2.48 5.68 -11.93
C ASP A 62 2.87 5.03 -10.60
N LEU A 63 2.09 5.31 -9.55
CA LEU A 63 2.32 4.83 -8.20
C LEU A 63 1.12 4.05 -7.66
N ASP A 64 1.47 2.91 -7.07
CA ASP A 64 0.62 2.10 -6.21
C ASP A 64 0.92 2.34 -4.73
N ILE A 65 -0.04 1.98 -3.88
CA ILE A 65 0.19 1.85 -2.45
C ILE A 65 0.29 0.36 -2.12
N ASP A 66 1.50 -0.10 -1.88
CA ASP A 66 1.76 -1.50 -1.59
C ASP A 66 1.65 -1.81 -0.09
N HIS A 67 1.21 -3.03 0.20
CA HIS A 67 1.26 -3.63 1.52
C HIS A 67 2.60 -4.33 1.69
N LEU A 68 3.51 -3.75 2.47
CA LEU A 68 4.86 -4.29 2.70
C LEU A 68 4.80 -5.74 3.19
N VAL A 69 3.90 -6.04 4.12
CA VAL A 69 3.44 -7.42 4.36
C VAL A 69 2.18 -7.67 3.53
N PRO A 70 2.23 -8.50 2.48
CA PRO A 70 1.07 -8.75 1.63
C PRO A 70 -0.12 -9.28 2.43
N LEU A 71 -1.33 -8.91 2.04
CA LEU A 71 -2.56 -9.37 2.70
C LEU A 71 -2.70 -10.91 2.67
N SER A 72 -2.21 -11.57 1.62
CA SER A 72 -2.13 -13.03 1.51
C SER A 72 -1.14 -13.63 2.51
N ASN A 73 0.02 -13.01 2.69
CA ASN A 73 0.99 -13.42 3.69
C ASN A 73 0.43 -13.23 5.10
N ALA A 74 -0.16 -12.06 5.41
CA ALA A 74 -0.83 -11.82 6.68
C ALA A 74 -1.90 -12.88 6.98
N TRP A 75 -2.69 -13.28 5.97
CA TRP A 75 -3.66 -14.38 6.08
C TRP A 75 -3.00 -15.70 6.50
N LYS A 76 -1.98 -16.13 5.74
CA LYS A 76 -1.19 -17.35 6.02
C LYS A 76 -0.54 -17.31 7.41
N SER A 77 -0.22 -16.13 7.92
CA SER A 77 0.50 -15.89 9.17
C SER A 77 -0.41 -15.66 10.38
N GLY A 78 -1.74 -15.65 10.21
CA GLY A 78 -2.69 -15.63 11.32
C GLY A 78 -3.91 -14.74 11.11
N ALA A 79 -3.92 -13.86 10.11
CA ALA A 79 -5.06 -12.96 9.86
C ALA A 79 -6.35 -13.70 9.40
N SER A 80 -6.24 -14.99 9.10
CA SER A 80 -7.38 -15.87 8.86
C SER A 80 -8.29 -16.01 10.08
N SER A 81 -7.75 -15.89 11.30
CA SER A 81 -8.54 -15.96 12.55
C SER A 81 -9.03 -14.60 13.04
N TRP A 82 -8.56 -13.51 12.43
CA TRP A 82 -8.92 -12.16 12.83
C TRP A 82 -10.39 -11.85 12.54
N THR A 83 -10.92 -10.88 13.27
CA THR A 83 -12.18 -10.23 12.93
C THR A 83 -12.00 -9.31 11.72
N THR A 84 -13.09 -8.97 11.02
CA THR A 84 -13.02 -8.02 9.89
C THR A 84 -12.47 -6.65 10.29
N PRO A 85 -12.83 -6.05 11.46
CA PRO A 85 -12.22 -4.81 11.91
C PRO A 85 -10.69 -4.89 12.10
N GLN A 86 -10.16 -6.01 12.58
CA GLN A 86 -8.71 -6.20 12.72
C GLN A 86 -8.02 -6.26 11.35
N ARG A 87 -8.60 -6.99 10.38
CA ARG A 87 -8.10 -7.02 9.00
C ARG A 87 -8.17 -5.64 8.32
N GLN A 88 -9.26 -4.91 8.53
CA GLN A 88 -9.39 -3.54 8.05
C GLN A 88 -8.33 -2.62 8.68
N ALA A 89 -8.11 -2.69 9.99
CA ALA A 89 -7.10 -1.89 10.67
C ALA A 89 -5.70 -2.15 10.09
N PHE A 90 -5.34 -3.43 9.87
CA PHE A 90 -4.08 -3.80 9.24
C PHE A 90 -3.95 -3.28 7.80
N ALA A 91 -5.01 -3.43 6.99
CA ALA A 91 -4.98 -3.03 5.59
C ALA A 91 -4.94 -1.50 5.37
N ASN A 92 -5.24 -0.71 6.42
CA ASN A 92 -5.21 0.75 6.39
C ASN A 92 -4.25 1.32 7.46
N ASP A 93 -3.25 0.53 7.88
CA ASP A 93 -2.28 0.96 8.89
C ASP A 93 -1.37 2.06 8.31
N LEU A 94 -1.49 3.26 8.89
CA LEU A 94 -0.71 4.44 8.54
C LEU A 94 0.41 4.74 9.55
N THR A 95 0.47 4.03 10.68
CA THR A 95 1.44 4.31 11.76
C THR A 95 2.70 3.46 11.62
N ASN A 96 2.58 2.26 11.06
CA ASN A 96 3.70 1.37 10.75
C ASN A 96 4.08 1.48 9.25
N PRO A 97 5.28 1.01 8.84
CA PRO A 97 5.70 0.99 7.43
C PRO A 97 4.95 -0.06 6.59
N GLN A 98 3.68 -0.33 6.91
CA GLN A 98 2.86 -1.34 6.24
C GLN A 98 2.38 -0.88 4.86
N LEU A 99 2.19 0.43 4.66
CA LEU A 99 1.78 1.02 3.39
C LEU A 99 2.88 1.92 2.85
N LEU A 100 3.24 1.78 1.57
CA LEU A 100 4.26 2.59 0.90
C LEU A 100 3.81 2.98 -0.51
N ALA A 101 4.08 4.22 -0.93
CA ALA A 101 3.98 4.61 -2.33
C ALA A 101 5.14 4.01 -3.13
N VAL A 102 4.84 3.17 -4.12
CA VAL A 102 5.81 2.43 -4.93
C VAL A 102 5.45 2.49 -6.42
N THR A 103 6.42 2.31 -7.30
CA THR A 103 6.17 2.27 -8.75
C THR A 103 5.25 1.12 -9.10
N ASP A 104 4.22 1.40 -9.91
CA ASP A 104 3.15 0.46 -10.27
C ASP A 104 3.67 -0.84 -10.91
N ASN A 105 4.46 -0.74 -11.97
CA ASN A 105 4.96 -1.89 -12.74
C ASN A 105 5.89 -2.79 -11.90
N VAL A 106 6.67 -2.21 -11.00
CA VAL A 106 7.54 -2.97 -10.08
C VAL A 106 6.70 -3.66 -9.00
N ASN A 107 5.67 -2.99 -8.50
CA ASN A 107 4.71 -3.57 -7.56
C ASN A 107 3.91 -4.73 -8.18
N GLU A 108 3.51 -4.61 -9.44
CA GLU A 108 2.87 -5.69 -10.18
C GLU A 108 3.77 -6.93 -10.28
N ALA A 109 5.08 -6.73 -10.47
CA ALA A 109 6.06 -7.82 -10.49
C ALA A 109 6.23 -8.50 -9.12
N LYS A 110 6.11 -7.76 -8.01
CA LYS A 110 6.07 -8.32 -6.64
C LYS A 110 4.84 -9.21 -6.43
N SER A 111 3.67 -8.75 -6.89
CA SER A 111 2.38 -9.43 -6.72
C SER A 111 2.06 -9.73 -5.24
N ASP A 112 1.80 -10.99 -4.88
CA ASP A 112 1.50 -11.42 -3.52
C ASP A 112 2.71 -11.98 -2.74
N SER A 113 3.91 -11.85 -3.33
CA SER A 113 5.17 -12.28 -2.73
C SER A 113 5.50 -11.41 -1.51
N GLY A 114 5.86 -12.07 -0.41
CA GLY A 114 6.38 -11.37 0.76
C GLY A 114 7.85 -10.95 0.58
N PRO A 115 8.38 -10.12 1.49
CA PRO A 115 9.79 -9.69 1.47
C PRO A 115 10.80 -10.85 1.59
N GLU A 116 10.35 -12.02 2.04
CA GLU A 116 11.12 -13.26 2.06
C GLU A 116 11.40 -13.83 0.65
N ASP A 117 10.47 -13.64 -0.29
CA ASP A 117 10.49 -14.26 -1.61
C ASP A 117 10.78 -13.23 -2.74
N TRP A 118 10.49 -11.95 -2.49
CA TRP A 118 10.75 -10.86 -3.42
C TRP A 118 11.46 -9.72 -2.72
N LYS A 119 12.50 -9.19 -3.38
CA LYS A 119 13.22 -7.99 -2.93
C LYS A 119 13.21 -6.96 -4.07
N PRO A 120 12.97 -5.68 -3.76
CA PRO A 120 13.13 -4.63 -4.76
C PRO A 120 14.58 -4.56 -5.24
N GLU A 121 14.80 -4.04 -6.45
CA GLU A 121 16.15 -3.91 -7.03
C GLU A 121 17.07 -3.06 -6.15
N LEU A 122 16.50 -2.12 -5.40
CA LEU A 122 17.15 -1.42 -4.30
C LEU A 122 16.80 -2.05 -2.95
N SER A 123 17.22 -3.29 -2.72
CA SER A 123 17.41 -3.75 -1.33
C SER A 123 18.76 -3.23 -0.85
N MET A 124 18.79 -2.05 -0.21
CA MET A 124 19.90 -1.69 0.67
C MET A 124 19.81 -2.44 2.00
#